data_AF-A0A699WXY8-F1
#
_entry.id   AF-A0A699WXY8-F1
#
_cell.length_a   1.000
_cell.length_b   1.000
_cell.length_c   1.000
_cell.angle_alpha   90.00
_cell.angle_beta   90.00
_cell.angle_gamma   90.00
#
_symmetry.space_group_name_H-M   'P 1'
#
loop_
_entity.id
_entity.type
_entity.pdbx_description
1 polymer ?
#
loop_
_entity_poly.entity_id
_entity_poly.type
_entity_poly.pdbx_seq_one_letter_code
_entity_poly.pdbx_strand_id
1 'polypeptide(L)' 'FAQLIEEHRETLATIETWDNGKPYQVSFNDDLGEVIGTIKYYAGYANKIHGQVIDTSPAKLAYTLREPLGVCGQIIP' A
#
# COMPACT_ATOMS: atom_id res chain seq x y z
N PHE A 1 -1.52 -9.02 -6.55
CA PHE A 1 -2.47 -7.89 -6.67
C PHE A 1 -2.00 -6.84 -7.66
N ALA A 2 -0.86 -6.15 -7.46
CA ALA A 2 -0.37 -5.14 -8.42
C ALA A 2 -0.29 -5.63 -9.88
N GLN A 3 0.13 -6.89 -10.12
CA GLN A 3 0.15 -7.48 -11.46
C GLN A 3 -1.24 -7.59 -12.09
N LEU A 4 -2.29 -7.87 -11.30
CA LEU A 4 -3.66 -7.94 -11.79
C LEU A 4 -4.18 -6.54 -12.16
N ILE A 5 -3.82 -5.52 -11.37
CA ILE A 5 -4.14 -4.12 -11.70
C ILE A 5 -3.49 -3.73 -13.04
N GLU A 6 -2.23 -4.14 -13.23
CA GLU A 6 -1.49 -3.89 -14.47
C GLU A 6 -2.07 -4.63 -15.68
N GLU A 7 -2.50 -5.89 -15.50
CA GLU A 7 -3.21 -6.68 -16.52
C GLU A 7 -4.56 -6.04 -16.91
N HIS A 8 -5.29 -5.47 -15.95
CA HIS A 8 -6.60 -4.84 -16.17
C HIS A 8 -6.55 -3.31 -16.33
N ARG A 9 -5.36 -2.74 -16.60
CA ARG A 9 -5.12 -1.29 -16.56
C ARG A 9 -6.07 -0.50 -17.47
N GLU A 10 -6.33 -0.96 -18.68
CA GLU A 10 -7.24 -0.29 -19.62
C GLU A 10 -8.68 -0.25 -19.11
N THR A 11 -9.15 -1.37 -18.53
CA THR A 11 -10.51 -1.47 -17.97
C THR A 11 -10.66 -0.54 -16.77
N LEU A 12 -9.70 -0.56 -15.85
CA LEU A 12 -9.73 0.27 -14.65
C LEU A 12 -9.64 1.77 -15.00
N ALA A 13 -8.81 2.16 -15.97
CA ALA A 13 -8.68 3.55 -16.39
C ALA A 13 -9.98 4.06 -17.05
N THR A 14 -10.65 3.19 -17.80
CA THR A 14 -11.94 3.51 -18.42
C THR A 14 -13.00 3.77 -17.35
N ILE A 15 -13.10 2.89 -16.35
CA ILE A 15 -14.04 3.03 -15.23
C ILE A 15 -13.75 4.32 -14.46
N GLU A 16 -12.50 4.56 -14.09
CA GLU A 16 -12.07 5.76 -13.35
C GLU A 16 -12.44 7.04 -14.12
N THR A 17 -12.20 7.08 -15.42
CA THR A 17 -12.55 8.23 -16.26
C THR A 17 -14.06 8.45 -16.36
N TRP A 18 -14.85 7.39 -16.44
CA TRP A 18 -16.31 7.52 -16.55
C TRP A 18 -16.96 7.94 -15.23
N ASP A 19 -16.45 7.44 -14.11
CA ASP A 19 -16.99 7.72 -12.78
C ASP A 19 -16.49 9.07 -12.25
N ASN A 20 -15.19 9.35 -12.36
CA ASN A 20 -14.57 10.56 -11.82
C ASN A 20 -14.62 11.75 -12.80
N GLY A 21 -14.66 11.50 -14.11
CA GLY A 21 -14.70 12.53 -15.16
C GLY A 21 -13.34 13.08 -15.61
N LYS A 22 -12.23 12.55 -15.08
CA LYS A 22 -10.87 12.96 -15.48
C LYS A 22 -10.49 12.39 -16.87
N PRO A 23 -9.61 13.06 -17.64
CA PRO A 23 -9.20 12.55 -18.95
C PRO A 23 -8.57 11.15 -18.86
N TYR A 24 -8.92 10.26 -19.80
CA TYR A 24 -8.43 8.87 -19.82
C TYR A 24 -6.91 8.74 -19.72
N GLN A 25 -6.17 9.63 -20.37
CA GLN A 25 -4.71 9.60 -20.32
C GLN A 25 -4.16 9.87 -18.92
N VAL A 26 -4.85 10.65 -18.09
CA VAL A 26 -4.48 10.89 -16.69
C VAL A 26 -4.78 9.65 -15.85
N SER A 27 -6.00 9.09 -15.94
CA SER A 27 -6.35 7.83 -15.25
C SER A 27 -5.40 6.68 -15.60
N PHE A 28 -5.05 6.56 -16.88
CA PHE A 28 -4.24 5.47 -17.37
C PHE A 28 -2.76 5.63 -17.01
N ASN A 29 -2.15 6.79 -17.32
CA ASN A 29 -0.70 6.97 -17.15
C ASN A 29 -0.31 7.29 -15.71
N ASP A 30 -1.09 8.14 -15.04
CA ASP A 30 -0.75 8.70 -13.74
C ASP A 30 -1.38 7.86 -12.63
N ASP A 31 -2.72 7.89 -12.49
CA ASP A 31 -3.40 7.27 -11.35
C ASP A 31 -3.10 5.77 -11.22
N LEU A 32 -3.30 5.00 -12.29
CA LEU A 32 -2.99 3.56 -12.24
C LEU A 32 -1.49 3.28 -12.13
N GLY A 33 -0.64 4.18 -12.65
CA GLY A 33 0.80 4.11 -12.42
C GLY A 33 1.13 4.23 -10.94
N GLU A 34 0.55 5.23 -10.27
CA GLU A 34 0.71 5.48 -8.84
C GLU A 34 0.15 4.35 -7.98
N VAL A 35 -1.04 3.83 -8.31
CA VAL A 35 -1.64 2.70 -7.60
C VAL A 35 -0.75 1.46 -7.69
N ILE A 36 -0.30 1.09 -8.90
CA ILE A 36 0.58 -0.06 -9.10
C ILE A 36 1.89 0.12 -8.33
N GLY A 37 2.50 1.31 -8.42
CA GLY A 37 3.72 1.65 -7.70
C GLY A 37 3.55 1.54 -6.17
N THR A 38 2.47 2.10 -5.65
CA THR A 38 2.14 2.12 -4.21
C THR A 38 1.96 0.70 -3.68
N ILE A 39 1.18 -0.15 -4.37
CA ILE A 39 0.99 -1.54 -3.94
C ILE A 39 2.31 -2.32 -3.98
N LYS A 40 3.14 -2.14 -5.03
CA LYS A 40 4.46 -2.80 -5.13
C LYS A 40 5.38 -2.34 -3.99
N TYR A 41 5.38 -1.05 -3.65
CA TYR A 41 6.17 -0.49 -2.56
C TYR A 41 5.79 -1.13 -1.21
N TYR A 42 4.50 -1.13 -0.86
CA TYR A 42 4.04 -1.71 0.42
C TYR A 42 4.19 -3.23 0.49
N ALA A 43 4.08 -3.94 -0.65
CA ALA A 43 4.44 -5.36 -0.71
C ALA A 43 5.92 -5.58 -0.33
N GLY A 44 6.82 -4.70 -0.79
CA GLY A 44 8.22 -4.70 -0.38
C GLY A 44 8.41 -4.31 1.10
N TYR A 45 7.54 -3.49 1.67
CA TYR A 45 7.63 -3.08 3.08
C TYR A 45 7.10 -4.13 4.07
N ALA A 46 6.25 -5.06 3.62
CA ALA A 46 5.57 -6.03 4.48
C ALA A 46 6.52 -6.86 5.37
N ASN A 47 7.73 -7.19 4.89
CA ASN A 47 8.72 -7.95 5.66
C ASN A 47 9.74 -7.08 6.43
N LYS A 48 9.55 -5.75 6.44
CA LYS A 48 10.48 -4.77 7.03
C LYS A 48 9.92 -4.06 8.25
N ILE A 49 8.77 -4.53 8.76
CA ILE A 49 8.16 -4.01 9.97
C ILE A 49 8.86 -4.65 11.18
N HIS A 50 9.94 -4.00 11.63
CA HIS A 50 10.77 -4.51 12.71
C HIS A 50 10.48 -3.81 14.04
N GLY A 51 10.51 -4.59 15.12
CA GLY A 51 10.68 -4.08 16.47
C GLY A 51 12.12 -3.70 16.76
N GLN A 52 12.42 -3.46 18.04
CA GLN A 52 13.76 -3.11 18.51
C GLN A 52 14.12 -3.97 19.71
N VAL A 53 15.38 -4.36 19.81
CA VAL A 53 15.96 -4.86 21.06
C VAL A 53 16.54 -3.67 21.81
N ILE A 54 16.17 -3.50 23.07
CA ILE A 54 16.52 -2.32 23.87
C ILE A 54 17.56 -2.73 24.90
N ASP A 55 18.71 -2.08 24.87
CA ASP A 55 19.72 -2.24 25.92
C ASP A 55 19.24 -1.56 27.20
N THR A 56 19.17 -2.31 28.28
CA THR A 56 18.66 -1.84 29.58
C THR A 56 19.61 -2.22 30.69
N SER A 57 19.58 -3.49 31.12
CA SER A 57 20.53 -4.05 32.09
C SER A 57 20.72 -5.54 31.81
N PRO A 58 21.85 -6.15 32.24
CA PRO A 58 22.10 -7.58 32.03
C PRO A 58 21.07 -8.51 32.67
N ALA A 59 20.24 -8.01 33.61
CA ALA A 59 19.27 -8.81 34.33
C ALA A 59 17.99 -9.09 33.54
N LYS A 60 17.74 -8.41 32.41
CA LYS A 60 16.47 -8.50 31.68
C LYS A 60 16.68 -8.34 30.17
N LEU A 61 15.89 -9.10 29.39
CA LEU A 61 15.73 -8.89 27.96
C LEU A 61 14.55 -7.95 27.72
N ALA A 62 14.78 -6.84 27.01
CA ALA A 62 13.74 -5.89 26.60
C ALA A 62 13.67 -5.80 25.07
N TYR A 63 12.48 -5.95 24.50
CA TYR A 63 12.24 -5.79 23.08
C TYR A 63 10.85 -5.23 22.80
N THR A 64 10.67 -4.64 21.62
CA THR A 64 9.37 -4.17 21.13
C THR A 64 8.89 -5.04 19.98
N LEU A 65 7.57 -5.15 19.84
CA LEU A 65 6.91 -5.70 18.68
C LEU A 65 6.06 -4.61 18.04
N ARG A 66 5.99 -4.62 16.71
CA ARG A 66 5.09 -3.76 15.95
C ARG A 66 3.95 -4.62 15.42
N GLU A 67 2.94 -4.78 16.26
CA GLU A 67 1.78 -5.62 15.96
C GLU A 67 0.73 -4.83 15.17
N PRO A 68 -0.04 -5.50 14.29
CA PRO A 68 -1.18 -4.88 13.63
C PRO A 68 -2.24 -4.48 14.66
N LEU A 69 -2.87 -3.32 14.47
CA LEU A 69 -3.93 -2.83 15.36
C LEU A 69 -5.17 -3.74 15.38
N GLY A 70 -5.42 -4.48 14.29
CA GLY A 70 -6.61 -5.29 14.09
C GLY A 70 -7.51 -4.68 13.02
N VAL A 71 -8.76 -4.38 13.38
CA VAL A 71 -9.75 -3.85 12.42
C VAL A 71 -9.51 -2.36 12.13
N CYS A 72 -9.42 -2.01 10.85
CA CYS A 72 -9.26 -0.63 10.39
C CYS A 72 -10.40 -0.25 9.43
N GLY A 73 -11.22 0.76 9.79
CA GLY A 73 -12.19 1.36 8.88
C GLY A 73 -11.55 2.50 8.09
N GLN A 74 -11.56 2.40 6.75
CA GLN A 74 -10.98 3.42 5.86
C GLN A 74 -12.09 4.03 4.99
N ILE A 75 -12.19 5.36 5.00
CA ILE A 75 -13.12 6.14 4.17
C ILE A 75 -12.28 6.98 3.21
N ILE A 76 -12.56 6.87 1.92
CA ILE A 76 -11.89 7.62 0.85
C ILE A 76 -12.88 8.62 0.22
N PRO A 77 -12.40 9.78 -0.28
CA PRO A 77 -13.23 10.76 -0.98
C PRO A 77 -13.68 10.28 -2.36
#